data_AF-A0A7W1DES5-F1
#
_entry.id   AF-A0A7W1DES5-F1
#
_cell.length_a   1.000
_cell.length_b   1.000
_cell.length_c   1.000
_cell.angle_alpha   90.00
_cell.angle_beta   90.00
_cell.angle_gamma   90.00
#
_symmetry.space_group_name_H-M   'P 1'
#
loop_
_entity.id
_entity.type
_entity.pdbx_description
1 polymer ?
#
loop_
_entity_poly.entity_id
_entity_poly.type
_entity_poly.pdbx_seq_one_letter_code
_entity_poly.pdbx_strand_id
1 'polypeptide(L)'
;MKKIYSDEQIVGFVREAERSEATIAEFCWQKGFNESTFYKWKKRFGSMQVAEVKRLRELESENARLKRLLADRLIEIDTMQELLAKKW
;
A
#
# COMPACT_ATOMS: atom_id res chain seq x y z
N MET A 1 -14.30 7.71 2.37
CA MET A 1 -13.44 8.87 2.73
C MET A 1 -12.28 8.90 1.76
N LYS A 2 -12.14 9.96 0.95
CA LYS A 2 -11.10 10.03 -0.09
C LYS A 2 -9.75 10.30 0.58
N LYS A 3 -8.75 9.43 0.39
CA LYS A 3 -7.38 9.72 0.82
C LYS A 3 -6.87 10.90 -0.01
N ILE A 4 -6.52 11.99 0.66
CA ILE A 4 -5.97 13.21 0.04
C ILE A 4 -4.50 13.00 -0.37
N TYR A 5 -3.77 12.23 0.44
CA TYR A 5 -2.37 11.88 0.22
C TYR A 5 -2.20 10.38 0.04
N SER A 6 -1.28 9.99 -0.84
CA SER A 6 -0.85 8.61 -1.00
C SER A 6 0.04 8.17 0.16
N ASP A 7 0.16 6.86 0.38
CA ASP A 7 0.97 6.34 1.48
C ASP A 7 2.46 6.68 1.24
N GLU A 8 2.91 6.73 -0.01
CA GLU A 8 4.26 7.18 -0.40
C GLU A 8 4.50 8.66 -0.05
N GLN A 9 3.51 9.53 -0.30
CA GLN A 9 3.59 10.96 0.06
C GLN A 9 3.65 11.15 1.58
N ILE A 10 2.82 10.39 2.31
CA ILE A 10 2.79 10.43 3.78
C ILE A 10 4.14 10.03 4.37
N VAL A 11 4.74 8.93 3.87
CA VAL A 11 6.06 8.50 4.32
C VAL A 11 7.11 9.54 3.96
N GLY A 12 7.01 10.17 2.78
CA GLY A 12 7.84 11.29 2.39
C GLY A 12 7.80 12.43 3.41
N PHE A 13 6.61 12.85 3.84
CA PHE A 13 6.45 13.90 4.86
C PHE A 13 7.03 13.50 6.22
N VAL A 14 6.85 12.24 6.64
CA VAL A 14 7.43 11.75 7.90
C VAL A 14 8.96 11.79 7.85
N ARG A 15 9.57 11.37 6.74
CA ARG A 15 11.04 11.41 6.56
C ARG A 15 11.60 12.81 6.41
N GLU A 16 10.87 13.70 5.75
CA GLU A 16 11.25 15.10 5.61
C GLU A 16 11.21 15.82 6.97
N ALA A 17 10.19 15.56 7.79
CA ALA A 17 10.10 16.10 9.14
C ALA A 17 11.21 15.61 10.07
N GLU A 18 11.66 14.35 9.92
CA GLU A 18 12.79 13.79 10.69
C GLU A 18 14.15 14.40 10.32
N ARG A 19 14.28 14.95 9.11
CA ARG A 19 15.50 15.60 8.61
C ARG A 19 15.48 17.12 8.75
N SER A 20 14.30 17.70 8.96
CA SER A 20 14.12 19.14 9.10
C SER A 20 14.56 19.63 10.47
N GLU A 21 15.16 20.81 10.51
CA GLU A 21 15.46 21.53 11.76
C GLU A 21 14.26 22.32 12.28
N ALA A 22 13.19 22.45 11.48
CA ALA A 22 11.97 23.16 11.86
C ALA A 22 11.15 22.37 12.88
N THR A 23 10.36 23.08 13.68
CA THR A 23 9.41 22.43 14.60
C THR A 23 8.33 21.68 13.80
N ILE A 24 7.75 20.63 14.41
CA ILE A 24 6.65 19.88 13.77
C ILE A 24 5.46 20.79 13.47
N ALA A 25 5.20 21.80 14.30
CA ALA A 25 4.17 22.80 14.09
C ALA A 25 4.38 23.60 12.80
N GLU A 26 5.59 24.14 12.60
CA GLU A 26 5.96 24.90 11.39
C GLU A 26 5.93 24.01 10.14
N PHE A 27 6.46 22.79 10.25
CA PHE A 27 6.46 21.83 9.16
C PHE A 27 5.03 21.47 8.71
N CYS A 28 4.14 21.20 9.67
CA CYS A 28 2.73 20.90 9.41
C CYS A 28 2.02 22.09 8.75
N TRP A 29 2.27 23.31 9.23
CA TRP A 29 1.72 24.53 8.65
C TRP A 29 2.18 24.73 7.19
N GLN A 30 3.47 24.56 6.91
CA GLN A 30 4.02 24.70 5.56
C GLN A 30 3.45 23.66 4.58
N LYS A 31 3.23 22.43 5.05
CA LYS A 31 2.74 21.32 4.23
C LYS A 31 1.22 21.22 4.15
N GLY A 32 0.50 22.04 4.91
CA GLY A 32 -0.96 22.15 4.84
C GLY A 32 -1.73 21.03 5.55
N PHE A 33 -1.17 20.44 6.61
CA PHE A 33 -1.87 19.49 7.48
C PHE A 33 -1.65 19.81 8.96
N ASN A 34 -2.40 19.20 9.86
CA ASN A 34 -2.25 19.43 11.29
C ASN A 34 -1.32 18.42 11.97
N GLU A 35 -0.78 18.79 13.12
CA GLU A 35 0.15 17.95 13.90
C GLU A 35 -0.46 16.61 14.33
N SER A 36 -1.76 16.60 14.68
CA SER A 36 -2.46 15.37 15.03
C SER A 36 -2.40 14.34 13.90
N THR A 37 -2.55 14.79 12.66
CA THR A 37 -2.47 13.95 11.46
C THR A 37 -1.03 13.47 11.24
N PHE A 38 -0.05 14.35 11.43
CA PHE A 38 1.36 13.98 11.37
C PHE A 38 1.72 12.88 12.37
N TYR A 39 1.33 13.00 13.65
CA TYR A 39 1.63 11.98 14.64
C TYR A 39 0.93 10.64 14.36
N LYS A 40 -0.29 10.67 13.80
CA LYS A 40 -0.95 9.44 13.31
C LYS A 40 -0.15 8.78 12.19
N TRP A 41 0.36 9.57 11.25
CA TRP A 41 1.22 9.07 10.18
C TRP A 41 2.56 8.56 10.70
N LYS A 42 3.21 9.28 11.62
CA LYS A 42 4.45 8.86 12.26
C LYS A 42 4.29 7.54 13.02
N LYS A 43 3.18 7.35 13.75
CA LYS A 43 2.87 6.08 14.42
C LYS A 43 2.72 4.91 13.44
N ARG A 44 2.13 5.16 12.26
CA ARG A 44 1.84 4.13 11.26
C ARG A 44 3.02 3.83 10.32
N PHE A 45 3.79 4.84 9.95
CA PHE A 45 4.79 4.79 8.89
C PHE A 45 6.21 5.18 9.34
N GLY A 46 6.42 5.54 10.61
CA GLY A 46 7.71 6.04 11.12
C GLY A 46 8.88 5.05 11.01
N SER A 47 8.62 3.76 10.88
CA SER A 47 9.64 2.73 10.60
C SER A 47 9.82 2.42 9.11
N MET A 48 9.00 2.97 8.22
CA MET A 48 9.00 2.62 6.79
C MET A 48 9.70 3.68 5.94
N GLN A 49 10.50 3.25 4.98
CA GLN A 49 11.05 4.12 3.93
C GLN A 49 10.09 4.22 2.75
N VAL A 50 10.17 5.33 1.99
CA VAL A 50 9.33 5.54 0.80
C VAL A 50 9.51 4.39 -0.21
N ALA A 51 10.75 3.91 -0.37
CA ALA A 51 11.08 2.79 -1.26
C ALA A 51 10.40 1.48 -0.81
N GLU A 52 10.33 1.22 0.50
CA GLU A 52 9.68 0.03 1.05
C GLU A 52 8.17 0.06 0.83
N VAL A 53 7.54 1.22 1.00
CA VAL A 53 6.09 1.38 0.76
C VAL A 53 5.75 1.21 -0.73
N LYS A 54 6.56 1.78 -1.63
CA LYS A 54 6.38 1.59 -3.07
C LYS A 54 6.52 0.11 -3.45
N ARG A 55 7.56 -0.56 -2.93
CA ARG A 55 7.79 -1.98 -3.19
C ARG A 55 6.67 -2.85 -2.65
N LEU A 56 6.16 -2.55 -1.45
CA LEU A 56 5.04 -3.27 -0.85
C LEU A 56 3.80 -3.17 -1.74
N ARG A 57 3.46 -1.97 -2.22
CA ARG A 57 2.31 -1.76 -3.11
C ARG A 57 2.43 -2.50 -4.43
N GLU A 58 3.62 -2.53 -5.03
CA GLU A 58 3.89 -3.31 -6.25
C GLU A 58 3.70 -4.80 -5.99
N LEU A 59 4.24 -5.32 -4.88
CA LEU A 59 4.09 -6.72 -4.49
C LEU A 59 2.64 -7.09 -4.20
N GLU A 60 1.88 -6.23 -3.52
CA GLU A 60 0.45 -6.44 -3.28
C GLU A 60 -0.36 -6.50 -4.59
N SER A 61 -0.08 -5.59 -5.52
CA SER A 61 -0.74 -5.58 -6.84
C SER A 61 -0.42 -6.84 -7.63
N GLU A 62 0.84 -7.27 -7.63
CA GLU A 62 1.25 -8.46 -8.34
C GLU A 62 0.68 -9.73 -7.69
N ASN A 63 0.66 -9.80 -6.36
CA ASN A 63 0.03 -10.91 -5.63
C ASN A 63 -1.47 -11.01 -5.95
N ALA A 64 -2.18 -9.88 -6.01
CA ALA A 64 -3.59 -9.85 -6.40
C ALA A 64 -3.80 -10.35 -7.84
N ARG A 65 -2.92 -9.95 -8.78
CA ARG A 65 -2.93 -10.42 -10.17
C ARG A 65 -2.69 -11.94 -10.24
N LEU A 66 -1.68 -12.44 -9.55
CA LEU A 66 -1.33 -13.86 -9.51
C LEU A 66 -2.44 -14.71 -8.89
N LYS A 67 -3.07 -14.25 -7.80
CA LYS A 67 -4.21 -14.95 -7.19
C LYS A 67 -5.39 -15.08 -8.15
N ARG A 68 -5.68 -14.04 -8.94
CA ARG A 68 -6.74 -14.10 -9.96
C ARG A 68 -6.42 -15.14 -11.02
N LEU A 69 -5.22 -15.07 -11.59
CA LEU A 69 -4.77 -16.04 -12.60
C LEU A 69 -4.80 -17.48 -12.07
N LEU A 70 -4.40 -17.69 -10.82
CA LEU A 70 -4.48 -19.00 -10.18
C LEU A 70 -5.92 -19.48 -10.05
N ALA A 71 -6.85 -18.63 -9.60
CA ALA A 71 -8.25 -18.98 -9.50
C ALA A 71 -8.85 -19.35 -10.87
N ASP A 72 -8.56 -18.57 -11.91
CA ASP A 72 -9.01 -18.84 -13.28
C ASP A 72 -8.51 -20.21 -13.77
N ARG A 73 -7.23 -20.52 -13.54
CA ARG A 73 -6.66 -21.83 -13.91
C ARG A 73 -7.23 -22.99 -13.11
N LEU A 74 -7.51 -22.80 -11.82
CA LEU A 74 -8.13 -23.84 -11.01
C LEU A 74 -9.55 -24.17 -11.52
N ILE A 75 -10.32 -23.16 -11.91
CA ILE A 75 -11.64 -23.35 -12.52
C ILE A 75 -11.53 -24.11 -13.84
N GLU A 76 -10.58 -23.75 -14.71
CA GLU A 76 -10.35 -24.48 -15.97
C GLU A 76 -10.01 -25.95 -15.71
N ILE A 77 -9.13 -26.24 -14.76
CA ILE A 77 -8.75 -27.63 -14.42
C ILE A 77 -9.96 -28.41 -13.89
N ASP A 78 -10.72 -27.81 -12.97
CA ASP A 78 -11.90 -28.43 -12.38
C ASP A 78 -12.95 -28.77 -13.44
N THR A 79 -13.27 -27.81 -14.32
CA THR A 79 -14.21 -28.04 -15.43
C THR A 79 -13.71 -29.14 -16.40
N MET A 80 -12.41 -29.22 -16.67
CA MET A 80 -11.84 -30.28 -17.49
C MET A 80 -11.97 -31.66 -16.82
N GLN A 81 -11.74 -31.73 -15.50
CA GLN A 81 -11.90 -32.97 -14.74
C GLN A 81 -13.36 -33.44 -14.73
N GLU A 82 -14.32 -32.53 -14.54
CA GLU A 82 -15.74 -32.85 -14.62
C GLU A 82 -16.15 -33.40 -16.00
N LEU A 83 -15.65 -32.79 -17.09
CA LEU A 83 -15.94 -33.24 -18.45
C LEU A 83 -15.35 -34.63 -18.73
N LEU A 84 -14.17 -34.93 -18.20
CA LEU A 84 -13.56 -36.26 -18.32
C LEU A 84 -14.31 -37.31 -17.50
N ALA A 85 -14.79 -36.94 -16.31
CA ALA A 85 -15.58 -37.83 -15.45
C ALA A 85 -16.95 -38.19 -16.06
N LYS A 86 -17.58 -37.27 -16.80
CA LYS A 86 -18.88 -37.50 -17.48
C LYS A 86 -18.79 -38.33 -18.76
N LYS A 87 -17.59 -38.65 -19.26
CA LYS A 87 -17.38 -39.40 -20.51
C LYS A 87 -17.46 -40.94 -20.36
N TRP A 88 -17.88 -41.43 -19.20
CA TRP A 88 -18.02 -42.85 -18.89
C TRP A 88 -19.37 -43.13 -18.25
#